data_AF-A0A661R8W4-F1
#
_entry.id   AF-A0A661R8W4-F1
#
_cell.length_a   1.000
_cell.length_b   1.000
_cell.length_c   1.000
_cell.angle_alpha   90.00
_cell.angle_beta   90.00
_cell.angle_gamma   90.00
#
_symmetry.space_group_name_H-M   'P 1'
#
loop_
_entity.id
_entity.type
_entity.pdbx_description
1 polymer ?
#
loop_
_entity_poly.entity_id
_entity_poly.type
_entity_poly.pdbx_seq_one_letter_code
_entity_poly.pdbx_strand_id
1 'polypeptide(L)'
;MKKTLIFLLALLVSGFSGIICAKAADLDGRAILNQVDKNLQPQSYEMYRKLINIEPDGTKKEFVLYSVKKGQDKMVALFLSPASEKGRSTLRLGENMWLYIPNVGKPIRITSLQSVVGGVFNNSDILRLDYSSEYDAVSIVQEGDAYLLDLKAKTNAIAYDSLKMRVDVKTVVPTTIECYAASGMLIKTLYYKNTK
;
A
#
# COMPACT_ATOMS: atom_id res chain seq x y z
N MET A 1 -62.15 -64.00 28.37
CA MET A 1 -61.11 -63.07 28.86
C MET A 1 -60.01 -63.01 27.78
N LYS A 2 -60.18 -62.25 26.69
CA LYS A 2 -59.61 -60.89 26.41
C LYS A 2 -58.20 -60.68 27.01
N LYS A 3 -57.14 -60.26 26.31
CA LYS A 3 -56.77 -60.05 24.91
C LYS A 3 -55.25 -59.76 24.95
N THR A 4 -54.53 -60.18 23.91
CA THR A 4 -53.11 -59.94 23.61
C THR A 4 -52.74 -58.45 23.60
N LEU A 5 -51.55 -58.05 24.07
CA LEU A 5 -50.92 -56.79 23.64
C LEU A 5 -49.39 -56.82 23.68
N ILE A 6 -48.83 -56.64 22.48
CA ILE A 6 -47.43 -56.44 22.10
C ILE A 6 -47.02 -55.01 22.49
N PHE A 7 -45.81 -54.82 23.02
CA PHE A 7 -45.22 -53.47 23.15
C PHE A 7 -43.90 -53.36 22.38
N LEU A 8 -43.84 -52.28 21.61
CA LEU A 8 -42.87 -51.89 20.59
C LEU A 8 -41.43 -51.69 21.11
N LEU A 9 -40.49 -52.11 20.28
CA LEU A 9 -39.08 -51.70 20.29
C LEU A 9 -38.96 -50.29 19.67
N ALA A 10 -38.58 -49.29 20.47
CA ALA A 10 -38.29 -47.94 19.97
C ALA A 10 -36.78 -47.83 19.65
N LEU A 11 -36.45 -47.73 18.36
CA LEU A 11 -35.10 -47.45 17.87
C LEU A 11 -34.79 -45.96 18.07
N LEU A 12 -33.84 -45.65 18.96
CA LEU A 12 -33.25 -44.31 19.11
C LEU A 12 -32.23 -44.11 17.98
N VAL A 13 -32.65 -43.46 16.89
CA VAL A 13 -31.73 -42.88 15.91
C VAL A 13 -31.36 -41.48 16.38
N SER A 14 -30.32 -41.37 17.19
CA SER A 14 -29.67 -40.10 17.51
C SER A 14 -28.88 -39.64 16.29
N GLY A 15 -29.54 -38.87 15.43
CA GLY A 15 -28.90 -38.13 14.35
C GLY A 15 -27.93 -37.11 14.93
N PHE A 16 -26.65 -37.46 14.97
CA PHE A 16 -25.56 -36.55 15.28
C PHE A 16 -25.42 -35.59 14.09
N SER A 17 -26.17 -34.48 14.14
CA SER A 17 -26.08 -33.40 13.18
C SER A 17 -24.73 -32.72 13.38
N GLY A 18 -23.70 -33.24 12.73
CA GLY A 18 -22.39 -32.64 12.67
C GLY A 18 -22.50 -31.31 11.93
N ILE A 19 -22.58 -30.22 12.69
CA ILE A 19 -22.37 -28.87 12.17
C ILE A 19 -20.93 -28.85 11.65
N ILE A 20 -20.77 -29.00 10.33
CA ILE A 20 -19.52 -28.68 9.65
C ILE A 20 -19.40 -27.17 9.70
N CYS A 21 -18.82 -26.67 10.79
CA CYS A 21 -18.35 -25.30 10.87
C CYS A 21 -17.15 -25.22 9.93
N ALA A 22 -17.39 -24.80 8.69
CA ALA A 22 -16.32 -24.46 7.77
C ALA A 22 -15.54 -23.32 8.44
N LYS A 23 -14.32 -23.62 8.91
CA LYS A 23 -13.41 -22.56 9.33
C LYS A 23 -13.24 -21.63 8.14
N ALA A 24 -13.66 -20.38 8.29
CA ALA A 24 -13.28 -19.34 7.35
C ALA A 24 -11.75 -19.42 7.21
N ALA A 25 -11.27 -19.54 5.97
CA ALA A 25 -9.84 -19.49 5.72
C ALA A 25 -9.34 -18.15 6.25
N ASP A 26 -8.42 -18.20 7.23
CA ASP A 26 -7.83 -16.99 7.80
C ASP A 26 -7.11 -16.26 6.66
N LEU A 27 -7.50 -15.02 6.39
CA LEU A 27 -6.91 -14.24 5.30
C LEU A 27 -5.46 -13.93 5.66
N ASP A 28 -4.53 -14.28 4.78
CA ASP A 28 -3.12 -13.94 4.97
C ASP A 28 -2.84 -12.52 4.44
N GLY A 29 -2.90 -11.54 5.35
CA GLY A 29 -2.64 -10.14 5.03
C GLY A 29 -1.25 -9.90 4.44
N ARG A 30 -0.24 -10.69 4.83
CA ARG A 30 1.10 -10.59 4.27
C ARG A 30 1.12 -11.10 2.83
N ALA A 31 0.45 -12.21 2.54
CA ALA A 31 0.34 -12.71 1.17
C ALA A 31 -0.39 -11.71 0.26
N ILE A 32 -1.49 -11.10 0.73
CA ILE A 32 -2.22 -10.07 -0.02
C ILE A 32 -1.34 -8.83 -0.25
N LEU A 33 -0.64 -8.34 0.76
CA LEU A 33 0.25 -7.18 0.61
C LEU A 33 1.39 -7.46 -0.40
N ASN A 34 1.99 -8.65 -0.36
CA ASN A 34 2.99 -9.06 -1.34
C ASN A 34 2.40 -9.13 -2.77
N GLN A 35 1.14 -9.54 -2.90
CA GLN A 35 0.47 -9.58 -4.21
C GLN A 35 0.14 -8.18 -4.72
N VAL A 36 -0.25 -7.26 -3.82
CA VAL A 36 -0.42 -5.83 -4.14
C VAL A 36 0.87 -5.26 -4.73
N ASP A 37 2.02 -5.53 -4.11
CA ASP A 37 3.30 -5.01 -4.60
C ASP A 37 3.62 -5.51 -6.02
N LYS A 38 3.43 -6.82 -6.27
CA LYS A 38 3.63 -7.43 -7.59
C LYS A 38 2.73 -6.84 -8.67
N ASN A 39 1.48 -6.51 -8.32
CA ASN A 39 0.49 -5.99 -9.25
C ASN A 39 0.67 -4.48 -9.51
N LEU A 40 1.19 -3.73 -8.53
CA LEU A 40 1.41 -2.28 -8.67
C LEU A 40 2.58 -1.93 -9.58
N GLN A 41 3.69 -2.65 -9.46
CA GLN A 41 4.90 -2.38 -10.24
C GLN A 41 5.79 -3.62 -10.30
N PRO A 42 6.49 -3.84 -11.42
CA PRO A 42 7.53 -4.87 -11.46
C PRO A 42 8.71 -4.48 -10.56
N GLN A 43 9.52 -5.47 -10.20
CA GLN A 43 10.70 -5.26 -9.34
C GLN A 43 11.73 -4.29 -9.96
N SER A 44 11.82 -4.28 -11.28
CA SER A 44 12.66 -3.35 -12.02
C SER A 44 11.86 -2.71 -13.14
N TYR A 45 11.97 -1.39 -13.26
CA TYR A 45 11.33 -0.63 -14.32
C TYR A 45 12.05 0.68 -14.57
N GLU A 46 11.72 1.26 -15.72
CA GLU A 46 11.81 2.69 -15.96
C GLU A 46 10.42 3.25 -16.28
N MET A 47 10.15 4.49 -15.90
CA MET A 47 8.87 5.13 -16.22
C MET A 47 9.02 6.64 -16.34
N TYR A 48 8.14 7.24 -17.16
CA TYR A 48 7.87 8.67 -17.13
C TYR A 48 6.64 8.93 -16.27
N ARG A 49 6.73 9.92 -15.37
CA ARG A 49 5.62 10.35 -14.52
C ARG A 49 5.44 11.85 -14.67
N LYS A 50 4.19 12.28 -14.86
CA LYS A 50 3.81 13.68 -14.69
C LYS A 50 3.23 13.86 -13.29
N LEU A 51 3.79 14.80 -12.52
CA LEU A 51 3.25 15.24 -11.25
C LEU A 51 2.60 16.60 -11.45
N ILE A 52 1.34 16.73 -11.05
CA ILE A 52 0.58 17.98 -11.11
C ILE A 52 0.21 18.34 -9.68
N ASN A 53 0.79 19.42 -9.17
CA ASN A 53 0.44 19.98 -7.88
C ASN A 53 -0.59 21.09 -8.08
N ILE A 54 -1.68 21.04 -7.32
CA ILE A 54 -2.78 22.01 -7.36
C ILE A 54 -2.91 22.60 -5.97
N GLU A 55 -2.66 23.90 -5.85
CA GLU A 55 -2.76 24.64 -4.59
C GLU A 55 -4.22 25.00 -4.25
N PRO A 56 -4.53 25.37 -2.99
CA PRO A 56 -5.89 25.76 -2.59
C PRO A 56 -6.48 26.93 -3.40
N ASP A 57 -5.64 27.83 -3.89
CA ASP A 57 -6.03 28.95 -4.76
C ASP A 57 -6.27 28.55 -6.23
N GLY A 58 -6.06 27.26 -6.57
CA GLY A 58 -6.20 26.71 -7.92
C GLY A 58 -4.94 26.78 -8.77
N THR A 59 -3.84 27.37 -8.27
CA THR A 59 -2.57 27.44 -8.98
C THR A 59 -2.04 26.05 -9.27
N LYS A 60 -1.58 25.80 -10.51
CA LYS A 60 -1.06 24.51 -10.95
C LYS A 60 0.44 24.57 -11.24
N LYS A 61 1.18 23.59 -10.73
CA LYS A 61 2.59 23.36 -11.06
C LYS A 61 2.75 21.95 -11.59
N GLU A 62 3.32 21.82 -12.79
CA GLU A 62 3.56 20.52 -13.42
C GLU A 62 5.04 20.18 -13.44
N PHE A 63 5.35 18.91 -13.19
CA PHE A 63 6.69 18.36 -13.23
C PHE A 63 6.67 17.08 -14.04
N VAL A 64 7.70 16.86 -14.84
CA VAL A 64 7.91 15.60 -15.56
C VAL A 64 9.16 14.95 -15.01
N LEU A 65 9.02 13.70 -14.57
CA LEU A 65 10.09 12.92 -13.99
C LEU A 65 10.31 11.66 -14.83
N TYR A 66 11.57 11.30 -15.01
CA TYR A 66 11.96 9.95 -15.40
C TYR A 66 12.45 9.22 -14.15
N SER A 67 11.95 8.01 -13.92
CA SER A 67 12.32 7.21 -12.74
C SER A 67 12.78 5.83 -13.14
N VAL A 68 13.79 5.32 -12.43
CA VAL A 68 14.31 3.96 -12.60
C VAL A 68 14.35 3.28 -11.24
N LYS A 69 13.78 2.08 -11.14
CA LYS A 69 13.86 1.21 -9.97
C LYS A 69 14.66 -0.04 -10.31
N LYS A 70 15.58 -0.43 -9.42
CA LYS A 70 16.36 -1.66 -9.53
C LYS A 70 16.23 -2.48 -8.24
N GLY A 71 15.68 -3.69 -8.34
CA GLY A 71 15.51 -4.54 -7.16
C GLY A 71 14.43 -3.98 -6.22
N GLN A 72 14.58 -4.23 -4.92
CA GLN A 72 13.55 -3.85 -3.94
C GLN A 72 13.81 -2.50 -3.26
N ASP A 73 15.04 -1.96 -3.35
CA ASP A 73 15.52 -0.91 -2.44
C ASP A 73 16.25 0.25 -3.14
N LYS A 74 16.44 0.21 -4.47
CA LYS A 74 17.19 1.23 -5.21
C LYS A 74 16.30 1.92 -6.22
N MET A 75 16.22 3.24 -6.11
CA MET A 75 15.43 4.05 -7.02
C MET A 75 16.10 5.39 -7.30
N VAL A 76 15.99 5.84 -8.53
CA VAL A 76 16.37 7.20 -8.96
C VAL A 76 15.17 7.87 -9.58
N ALA A 77 15.00 9.17 -9.32
CA ALA A 77 14.10 10.03 -10.08
C ALA A 77 14.85 11.26 -10.58
N LEU A 78 14.68 11.58 -11.86
CA LEU A 78 15.29 12.73 -12.54
C LEU A 78 14.18 13.67 -13.01
N PHE A 79 14.25 14.93 -12.62
CA PHE A 79 13.38 15.98 -13.13
C PHE A 79 13.82 16.38 -14.54
N LEU A 80 12.88 16.26 -15.48
CA LEU A 80 13.04 16.63 -16.88
C LEU A 80 12.40 17.99 -17.19
N SER A 81 11.34 18.34 -16.45
CA SER A 81 10.57 19.59 -16.58
C SER A 81 10.01 19.99 -15.21
N PRO A 82 9.85 21.29 -14.90
CA PRO A 82 10.15 22.46 -15.74
C PRO A 82 11.65 22.73 -15.89
N ALA A 83 12.02 23.69 -16.75
CA ALA A 83 13.42 24.05 -17.00
C ALA A 83 14.18 24.44 -15.71
N SER A 84 13.49 25.07 -14.75
CA SER A 84 14.06 25.42 -13.44
C SER A 84 14.45 24.22 -12.58
N GLU A 85 13.84 23.05 -12.82
CA GLU A 85 14.11 21.80 -12.09
C GLU A 85 14.92 20.79 -12.90
N LYS A 86 15.21 21.09 -14.17
CA LYS A 86 15.84 20.14 -15.08
C LYS A 86 17.21 19.71 -14.56
N GLY A 87 17.42 18.40 -14.43
CA GLY A 87 18.66 17.83 -13.91
C GLY A 87 18.67 17.62 -12.40
N ARG A 88 17.70 18.18 -11.65
CA ARG A 88 17.50 17.82 -10.25
C ARG A 88 17.18 16.33 -10.17
N SER A 89 17.85 15.61 -9.28
CA SER A 89 17.63 14.18 -9.15
C SER A 89 17.64 13.74 -7.70
N THR A 90 16.90 12.68 -7.43
CA THR A 90 16.90 12.01 -6.13
C THR A 90 17.35 10.57 -6.28
N LEU A 91 18.11 10.10 -5.30
CA LEU A 91 18.59 8.73 -5.21
C LEU A 91 18.12 8.15 -3.87
N ARG A 92 17.46 7.00 -3.91
CA ARG A 92 17.11 6.20 -2.76
C ARG A 92 17.93 4.91 -2.76
N LEU A 93 18.55 4.60 -1.63
CA LEU A 93 19.29 3.37 -1.32
C LEU A 93 18.81 2.88 0.06
N GLY A 94 17.83 1.98 0.07
CA GLY A 94 17.16 1.54 1.30
C GLY A 94 16.49 2.72 2.02
N GLU A 95 16.91 2.98 3.26
CA GLU A 95 16.44 4.11 4.08
C GLU A 95 17.16 5.43 3.77
N ASN A 96 18.25 5.41 2.99
CA ASN A 96 19.01 6.61 2.67
C ASN A 96 18.48 7.27 1.40
N MET A 97 18.16 8.56 1.48
CA MET A 97 17.77 9.36 0.33
C MET A 97 18.67 10.57 0.18
N TRP A 98 19.01 10.89 -1.07
CA TRP A 98 19.88 11.99 -1.45
C TRP A 98 19.22 12.82 -2.53
N LEU A 99 19.38 14.14 -2.43
CA LEU A 99 18.99 15.12 -3.42
C LEU A 99 20.24 15.70 -4.07
N TYR A 100 20.30 15.66 -5.39
CA TYR A 100 21.26 16.37 -6.19
C TYR A 100 20.56 17.52 -6.93
N ILE A 101 21.12 18.72 -6.78
CA ILE A 101 20.71 19.91 -7.54
C ILE A 101 21.91 20.33 -8.40
N PRO A 102 21.75 20.43 -9.73
CA PRO A 102 22.83 20.89 -10.60
C PRO A 102 23.43 22.22 -10.13
N ASN A 103 24.76 22.33 -10.17
CA ASN A 103 25.52 23.55 -9.85
C ASN A 103 25.45 24.02 -8.38
N VAL A 104 24.80 23.29 -7.46
CA VAL A 104 24.65 23.68 -6.04
C VAL A 104 25.62 22.93 -5.10
N GLY A 105 26.48 22.07 -5.66
CA GLY A 105 27.56 21.40 -4.91
C GLY A 105 27.29 19.91 -4.66
N LYS A 106 27.63 19.42 -3.46
CA LYS A 106 27.50 18.00 -3.11
C LYS A 106 26.03 17.61 -2.88
N PRO A 107 25.64 16.35 -3.17
CA PRO A 107 24.31 15.85 -2.83
C PRO A 107 23.99 16.00 -1.33
N ILE A 108 22.74 16.33 -1.03
CA ILE A 108 22.25 16.59 0.32
C ILE A 108 21.37 15.43 0.76
N ARG A 109 21.49 14.99 2.01
CA ARG A 109 20.60 13.96 2.56
C ARG A 109 19.20 14.53 2.77
N ILE A 110 18.18 13.81 2.34
CA ILE A 110 16.76 14.17 2.50
C ILE A 110 16.01 13.08 3.27
N THR A 111 14.83 13.41 3.79
CA THR A 111 13.99 12.47 4.56
C THR A 111 12.76 12.02 3.76
N SER A 112 12.16 10.90 4.16
CA SER A 112 10.98 10.32 3.51
C SER A 112 9.77 11.26 3.49
N LEU A 113 9.54 12.00 4.59
CA LEU A 113 8.41 12.90 4.77
C LEU A 113 8.56 14.27 4.09
N GLN A 114 9.77 14.65 3.69
CA GLN A 114 10.00 15.94 3.04
C GLN A 114 9.25 16.00 1.70
N SER A 115 8.56 17.12 1.46
CA SER A 115 7.86 17.37 0.20
C SER A 115 8.83 17.39 -0.99
N VAL A 116 8.42 16.78 -2.10
CA VAL A 116 9.27 16.65 -3.31
C VAL A 116 9.30 17.95 -4.12
N VAL A 117 8.16 18.64 -4.18
CA VAL A 117 7.95 19.85 -5.01
C VAL A 117 7.27 20.99 -4.26
N GLY A 118 7.23 20.92 -2.92
CA GLY A 118 6.49 21.88 -2.09
C GLY A 118 4.98 21.68 -2.10
N GLY A 119 4.50 20.49 -2.50
CA GLY A 119 3.09 20.09 -2.45
C GLY A 119 2.84 18.92 -1.49
N VAL A 120 1.68 18.26 -1.64
CA VAL A 120 1.26 17.16 -0.75
C VAL A 120 2.17 15.93 -0.88
N PHE A 121 2.69 15.62 -2.06
CA PHE A 121 3.54 14.44 -2.27
C PHE A 121 4.94 14.59 -1.64
N ASN A 122 5.35 13.58 -0.87
CA ASN A 122 6.67 13.50 -0.25
C ASN A 122 7.59 12.47 -0.94
N ASN A 123 8.83 12.39 -0.49
CA ASN A 123 9.84 11.54 -1.11
C ASN A 123 9.45 10.06 -1.08
N SER A 124 8.82 9.56 -0.01
CA SER A 124 8.35 8.16 0.03
C SER A 124 7.24 7.86 -0.97
N ASP A 125 6.40 8.84 -1.30
CA ASP A 125 5.31 8.64 -2.26
C ASP A 125 5.86 8.54 -3.70
N ILE A 126 6.91 9.30 -4.02
CA ILE A 126 7.52 9.33 -5.36
C ILE A 126 8.58 8.24 -5.53
N LEU A 127 9.42 8.03 -4.51
CA LEU A 127 10.49 7.03 -4.46
C LEU A 127 10.03 5.76 -3.72
N ARG A 128 8.81 5.34 -4.00
CA ARG A 128 8.14 4.26 -3.26
C ARG A 128 8.82 2.91 -3.54
N LEU A 129 9.17 2.21 -2.47
CA LEU A 129 9.57 0.80 -2.54
C LEU A 129 8.32 -0.09 -2.58
N ASP A 130 8.49 -1.36 -2.24
CA ASP A 130 7.36 -2.28 -2.07
C ASP A 130 6.78 -2.09 -0.66
N TYR A 131 5.46 -2.02 -0.52
CA TYR A 131 4.81 -1.81 0.77
C TYR A 131 5.19 -2.91 1.77
N SER A 132 5.24 -4.16 1.33
CA SER A 132 5.69 -5.30 2.15
C SER A 132 7.12 -5.19 2.66
N SER A 133 7.97 -4.37 2.03
CA SER A 133 9.34 -4.13 2.52
C SER A 133 9.37 -3.17 3.71
N GLU A 134 8.39 -2.28 3.81
CA GLU A 134 8.33 -1.23 4.82
C GLU A 134 7.28 -1.52 5.91
N TYR A 135 6.21 -2.25 5.60
CA TYR A 135 5.09 -2.44 6.51
C TYR A 135 4.78 -3.92 6.75
N ASP A 136 4.26 -4.20 7.95
CA ASP A 136 3.62 -5.47 8.30
C ASP A 136 2.09 -5.29 8.27
N ALA A 137 1.39 -6.27 7.70
CA ALA A 137 -0.07 -6.32 7.77
C ALA A 137 -0.49 -6.81 9.17
N VAL A 138 -1.04 -5.91 9.98
CA VAL A 138 -1.48 -6.23 11.35
C VAL A 138 -2.90 -6.77 11.40
N SER A 139 -3.72 -6.41 10.42
CA SER A 139 -5.07 -6.94 10.26
C SER A 139 -5.45 -6.98 8.77
N ILE A 140 -6.36 -7.90 8.43
CA ILE A 140 -7.02 -7.90 7.14
C ILE A 140 -8.47 -8.36 7.33
N VAL A 141 -9.40 -7.65 6.68
CA VAL A 141 -10.82 -8.03 6.61
C VAL A 141 -11.27 -7.91 5.17
N GLN A 142 -12.09 -8.85 4.70
CA GLN A 142 -12.78 -8.69 3.42
C GLN A 142 -14.16 -8.09 3.66
N GLU A 143 -14.43 -6.95 3.02
CA GLU A 143 -15.73 -6.30 3.02
C GLU A 143 -16.23 -6.15 1.57
N GLY A 144 -17.14 -7.04 1.18
CA GLY A 144 -17.69 -7.09 -0.17
C GLY A 144 -16.59 -7.33 -1.22
N ASP A 145 -16.34 -6.30 -2.03
CA ASP A 145 -15.38 -6.31 -3.14
C ASP A 145 -13.98 -5.80 -2.76
N ALA A 146 -13.73 -5.53 -1.48
CA ALA A 146 -12.44 -5.03 -1.02
C ALA A 146 -11.84 -5.82 0.14
N TYR A 147 -10.52 -5.92 0.15
CA TYR A 147 -9.74 -6.17 1.35
C TYR A 147 -9.40 -4.85 2.03
N LEU A 148 -9.62 -4.78 3.33
CA LEU A 148 -9.19 -3.70 4.20
C LEU A 148 -7.99 -4.19 5.00
N LEU A 149 -6.82 -3.60 4.75
CA LEU A 149 -5.59 -3.92 5.46
C LEU A 149 -5.22 -2.77 6.38
N ASP A 150 -4.99 -3.08 7.66
CA ASP A 150 -4.24 -2.20 8.54
C ASP A 150 -2.76 -2.59 8.47
N LEU A 151 -1.92 -1.61 8.15
CA LEU A 151 -0.49 -1.80 7.98
C LEU A 151 0.28 -0.98 9.02
N LYS A 152 1.32 -1.57 9.62
CA LYS A 152 2.20 -0.91 10.59
C LYS A 152 3.62 -0.82 10.04
N ALA A 153 4.25 0.34 10.15
CA ALA A 153 5.64 0.51 9.75
C ALA A 153 6.58 -0.37 10.59
N LYS A 154 7.55 -1.00 9.92
CA LYS A 154 8.57 -1.85 10.53
C LYS A 154 9.61 -1.07 11.33
N THR A 155 9.86 0.18 10.94
CA THR A 155 10.85 1.07 11.55
C THR A 155 10.31 2.49 11.63
N ASN A 156 10.87 3.29 12.54
CA ASN A 156 10.50 4.70 12.71
C ASN A 156 11.08 5.62 11.62
N ALA A 157 11.88 5.08 10.68
CA ALA A 157 12.46 5.84 9.56
C ALA A 157 11.50 5.93 8.35
N ILE A 158 10.47 5.09 8.32
CA ILE A 158 9.43 5.07 7.30
C ILE A 158 8.53 6.30 7.48
N ALA A 159 8.01 6.83 6.37
CA ALA A 159 7.33 8.12 6.36
C ALA A 159 6.05 8.16 7.20
N TYR A 160 5.27 7.09 7.17
CA TYR A 160 4.01 6.99 7.89
C TYR A 160 4.10 5.83 8.88
N ASP A 161 3.56 6.04 10.07
CA ASP A 161 3.59 5.05 11.13
C ASP A 161 2.62 3.90 10.85
N SER A 162 1.47 4.22 10.25
CA SER A 162 0.48 3.24 9.83
C SER A 162 -0.25 3.66 8.56
N LEU A 163 -0.74 2.66 7.82
CA LEU A 163 -1.58 2.84 6.65
C LEU A 163 -2.88 2.05 6.82
N LYS A 164 -3.99 2.62 6.37
CA LYS A 164 -5.21 1.84 6.08
C LYS A 164 -5.37 1.74 4.58
N MET A 165 -5.25 0.52 4.05
CA MET A 165 -5.23 0.25 2.62
C MET A 165 -6.50 -0.50 2.22
N ARG A 166 -7.30 0.10 1.35
CA ARG A 166 -8.40 -0.58 0.66
C ARG A 166 -7.89 -1.15 -0.65
N VAL A 167 -8.03 -2.46 -0.84
CA VAL A 167 -7.54 -3.20 -2.02
C VAL A 167 -8.72 -3.86 -2.72
N ASP A 168 -8.83 -3.70 -4.03
CA ASP A 168 -9.87 -4.40 -4.81
C ASP A 168 -9.60 -5.91 -4.85
N VAL A 169 -10.60 -6.74 -4.56
CA VAL A 169 -10.43 -8.20 -4.45
C VAL A 169 -10.10 -8.86 -5.80
N LYS A 170 -10.57 -8.29 -6.92
CA LYS A 170 -10.40 -8.91 -8.25
C LYS A 170 -9.02 -8.65 -8.82
N THR A 171 -8.56 -7.41 -8.71
CA THR A 171 -7.32 -6.92 -9.30
C THR A 171 -6.17 -6.91 -8.30
N VAL A 172 -6.46 -6.98 -7.01
CA VAL A 172 -5.50 -6.94 -5.90
C VAL A 172 -4.57 -5.72 -6.03
N VAL A 173 -5.16 -4.57 -6.33
CA VAL A 173 -4.48 -3.27 -6.31
C VAL A 173 -5.20 -2.32 -5.34
N PRO A 174 -4.47 -1.40 -4.68
CA PRO A 174 -5.08 -0.42 -3.81
C PRO A 174 -6.01 0.50 -4.60
N THR A 175 -7.15 0.82 -3.99
CA THR A 175 -8.07 1.87 -4.45
C THR A 175 -7.88 3.14 -3.63
N THR A 176 -7.67 2.98 -2.32
CA THR A 176 -7.43 4.08 -1.39
C THR A 176 -6.38 3.68 -0.35
N ILE A 177 -5.52 4.63 0.04
CA ILE A 177 -4.60 4.47 1.17
C ILE A 177 -4.67 5.71 2.06
N GLU A 178 -5.07 5.53 3.31
CA GLU A 178 -5.01 6.57 4.33
C GLU A 178 -3.68 6.45 5.08
N CYS A 179 -2.94 7.57 5.18
CA CYS A 179 -1.59 7.60 5.74
C CYS A 179 -1.59 8.34 7.08
N TYR A 180 -1.17 7.67 8.15
CA TYR A 180 -1.23 8.20 9.52
C TYR A 180 0.14 8.41 10.14
N ALA A 181 0.25 9.47 10.95
CA ALA A 181 1.40 9.70 11.82
C ALA A 181 1.33 8.82 13.08
N ALA A 182 2.45 8.72 13.82
CA ALA A 182 2.53 7.95 15.07
C ALA A 182 1.55 8.44 16.16
N SER A 183 1.07 9.68 16.07
CA SER A 183 0.03 10.22 16.94
C SER A 183 -1.39 9.74 16.60
N GLY A 184 -1.57 9.00 15.50
CA GLY A 184 -2.87 8.64 14.94
C GLY A 184 -3.52 9.74 14.08
N MET A 185 -2.83 10.86 13.85
CA MET A 185 -3.31 11.92 12.98
C MET A 185 -3.27 11.48 11.50
N LEU A 186 -4.39 11.64 10.80
CA LEU A 186 -4.44 11.46 9.34
C LEU A 186 -3.64 12.57 8.66
N ILE A 187 -2.62 12.18 7.90
CA ILE A 187 -1.74 13.12 7.18
C ILE A 187 -2.23 13.36 5.75
N LYS A 188 -2.59 12.29 5.04
CA LYS A 188 -3.12 12.36 3.67
C LYS A 188 -3.85 11.09 3.28
N THR A 189 -4.62 11.19 2.21
CA THR A 189 -5.27 10.05 1.54
C THR A 189 -4.83 9.98 0.09
N LEU A 190 -4.36 8.80 -0.33
CA LEU A 190 -3.99 8.50 -1.70
C LEU A 190 -5.16 7.79 -2.38
N TYR A 191 -5.57 8.26 -3.55
CA TYR A 191 -6.59 7.62 -4.36
C TYR A 191 -5.99 7.12 -5.67
N TYR A 192 -6.21 5.85 -5.97
CA TYR A 192 -5.83 5.22 -7.22
C TYR A 192 -7.03 5.28 -8.17
N LYS A 193 -6.82 5.90 -9.33
CA LYS A 193 -7.84 6.04 -10.37
C LYS A 193 -7.29 5.52 -11.69
N ASN A 194 -8.17 4.99 -12.53
CA ASN A 194 -7.81 4.44 -13.85
C ASN A 194 -6.72 3.35 -13.77
N THR A 195 -6.82 2.45 -12.78
CA THR A 195 -5.99 1.24 -12.71
C THR A 195 -6.28 0.40 -13.95
N LYS A 196 -5.23 0.02 -14.68
CA LYS A 196 -5.29 -0.78 -15.90
C LYS A 196 -4.49 -2.04 -15.72
#